data_AF-A0A1S9B4M1-F1
#
_entry.id   AF-A0A1S9B4M1-F1
#
_cell.length_a   1.000
_cell.length_b   1.000
_cell.length_c   1.000
_cell.angle_alpha   90.00
_cell.angle_beta   90.00
_cell.angle_gamma   90.00
#
_symmetry.space_group_name_H-M   'P 1'
#
loop_
_entity.id
_entity.type
_entity.pdbx_description
1 polymer ?
#
loop_
_entity_poly.entity_id
_entity_poly.type
_entity_poly.pdbx_seq_one_letter_code
_entity_poly.pdbx_strand_id
1 'polypeptide(L)'
;MTTTASIPLLLSTTAVVRAHFGLSLRQLGRYLGVSAGFVSHVETGRKGLPPALAPRLLGLSHLLPPPLGQGAATPPEPVIYAPLQPLPPPEALGTAPIGTALPAPEPLHRRLRDCRLRLLEQGQRLAQQQARAAALAHRHWGLVQLQAAPTPAEPKEAAHYARWLGELATDLANDDSDPAGAAAARHLLAARVAGLRAEAAWLEALGAVDPKS
;
A
#
# COMPACT_ATOMS: atom_id res chain seq x y z
N MET A 1 -5.57 22.09 -14.11
CA MET A 1 -6.06 20.87 -14.79
C MET A 1 -6.58 19.93 -13.70
N THR A 2 -7.87 20.03 -13.40
CA THR A 2 -8.56 19.20 -12.41
C THR A 2 -8.85 17.84 -13.04
N THR A 3 -8.06 16.83 -12.70
CA THR A 3 -8.37 15.44 -13.03
C THR A 3 -9.57 15.03 -12.19
N THR A 4 -10.76 15.11 -12.80
CA THR A 4 -11.99 14.53 -12.27
C THR A 4 -11.77 13.03 -12.15
N ALA A 5 -11.55 12.54 -10.92
CA ALA A 5 -11.59 11.12 -10.64
C ALA A 5 -13.01 10.63 -10.92
N SER A 6 -13.20 9.95 -12.05
CA SER A 6 -14.45 9.27 -12.39
C SER A 6 -14.79 8.29 -11.28
N ILE A 7 -15.80 8.61 -10.47
CA ILE A 7 -16.37 7.70 -9.47
C ILE A 7 -17.07 6.57 -10.26
N PRO A 8 -16.66 5.29 -10.11
CA PRO A 8 -17.39 4.20 -10.73
C PRO A 8 -18.81 4.13 -10.12
N LEU A 9 -19.80 4.32 -10.99
CA LEU A 9 -21.18 4.70 -10.71
C LEU A 9 -22.09 3.67 -10.01
N LEU A 10 -21.57 2.61 -9.39
CA LEU A 10 -22.41 1.57 -8.75
C LEU A 10 -21.80 0.95 -7.48
N LEU A 11 -20.87 1.62 -6.80
CA LEU A 11 -20.36 1.11 -5.51
C LEU A 11 -21.38 1.37 -4.40
N SER A 12 -21.77 0.30 -3.71
CA SER A 12 -22.59 0.38 -2.49
C SER A 12 -21.92 1.32 -1.48
N THR A 13 -22.69 2.18 -0.80
CA THR A 13 -22.17 3.11 0.22
C THR A 13 -21.30 2.40 1.26
N THR A 14 -21.65 1.16 1.61
CA THR A 14 -20.84 0.30 2.49
C THR A 14 -19.44 0.03 1.95
N ALA A 15 -19.30 -0.27 0.67
CA ALA A 15 -18.03 -0.51 0.00
C ALA A 15 -17.18 0.77 -0.04
N VAL A 16 -17.81 1.92 -0.28
CA VAL A 16 -17.12 3.22 -0.31
C VAL A 16 -16.59 3.59 1.08
N VAL A 17 -17.43 3.47 2.12
CA VAL A 17 -17.02 3.68 3.52
C VAL A 17 -15.86 2.76 3.88
N ARG A 18 -15.97 1.48 3.55
CA ARG A 18 -14.93 0.50 3.84
C ARG A 18 -13.61 0.84 3.16
N ALA A 19 -13.64 1.14 1.86
CA ALA A 19 -12.46 1.48 1.09
C ALA A 19 -11.82 2.77 1.61
N HIS A 20 -12.62 3.79 1.91
CA HIS A 20 -12.13 5.09 2.36
C HIS A 20 -11.39 5.01 3.71
N PHE A 21 -11.91 4.27 4.69
CA PHE A 21 -11.28 4.12 6.01
C PHE A 21 -10.31 2.92 6.11
N GLY A 22 -10.10 2.18 5.01
CA GLY A 22 -9.26 0.98 5.01
C GLY A 22 -9.81 -0.18 5.87
N LEU A 23 -11.12 -0.21 6.11
CA LEU A 23 -11.73 -1.21 6.98
C LEU A 23 -11.80 -2.58 6.28
N SER A 24 -11.73 -3.65 7.07
CA SER A 24 -12.12 -4.99 6.60
C SER A 24 -13.64 -5.21 6.72
N LEU A 25 -14.18 -6.19 5.99
CA LEU A 25 -15.59 -6.60 6.10
C LEU A 25 -15.97 -6.97 7.54
N ARG A 26 -15.05 -7.63 8.28
CA ARG A 26 -15.26 -8.01 9.68
C ARG A 26 -15.31 -6.80 10.60
N GLN A 27 -14.48 -5.78 10.34
CA GLN A 27 -14.45 -4.55 11.14
C GLN A 27 -15.71 -3.71 10.94
N LEU A 28 -16.16 -3.56 9.69
CA LEU A 28 -17.43 -2.89 9.41
C LEU A 28 -18.62 -3.69 9.94
N GLY A 29 -18.59 -5.03 9.81
CA GLY A 29 -19.63 -5.90 10.37
C GLY A 29 -19.77 -5.76 11.88
N ARG A 30 -18.65 -5.73 12.62
CA ARG A 30 -18.65 -5.50 14.08
C ARG A 30 -19.30 -4.18 14.47
N TYR A 31 -19.00 -3.09 13.75
CA TYR A 31 -19.63 -1.79 13.98
C TYR A 31 -21.14 -1.80 13.71
N LEU A 32 -21.54 -2.47 12.63
CA LEU A 32 -22.96 -2.58 12.25
C LEU A 32 -23.72 -3.64 13.08
N GLY A 33 -23.04 -4.43 13.90
CA GLY A 33 -23.64 -5.54 14.65
C GLY A 33 -24.08 -6.71 13.75
N VAL A 34 -23.41 -6.93 12.61
CA VAL A 34 -23.72 -7.98 11.63
C VAL A 34 -22.48 -8.77 11.22
N SER A 35 -22.67 -9.90 10.54
CA SER A 35 -21.55 -10.72 10.07
C SER A 35 -20.84 -10.10 8.85
N ALA A 36 -19.55 -10.42 8.66
CA ALA A 36 -18.79 -10.00 7.48
C ALA A 36 -19.43 -10.46 6.16
N GLY A 37 -20.00 -11.67 6.14
CA GLY A 37 -20.73 -12.20 4.99
C GLY A 37 -21.99 -11.39 4.66
N PHE A 38 -22.68 -10.86 5.69
CA PHE A 38 -23.80 -9.95 5.47
C PHE A 38 -23.34 -8.66 4.80
N VAL A 39 -22.25 -8.04 5.28
CA VAL A 39 -21.66 -6.84 4.65
C VAL A 39 -21.30 -7.12 3.18
N SER A 40 -20.67 -8.26 2.89
CA SER A 40 -20.37 -8.67 1.50
C SER A 40 -21.61 -8.79 0.62
N HIS A 41 -22.71 -9.35 1.13
CA HIS A 41 -23.97 -9.41 0.40
C HIS A 41 -24.60 -8.02 0.16
N VAL A 42 -24.42 -7.08 1.08
CA VAL A 42 -24.85 -5.68 0.89
C VAL A 42 -23.96 -4.96 -0.12
N GLU A 43 -22.65 -5.17 -0.09
CA GLU A 43 -21.72 -4.59 -1.06
C GLU A 43 -21.97 -5.08 -2.49
N THR A 44 -22.38 -6.34 -2.65
CA THR A 44 -22.69 -6.97 -3.94
C THR A 44 -24.15 -6.78 -4.40
N GLY A 45 -24.97 -6.03 -3.65
CA GLY A 45 -26.37 -5.78 -3.97
C GLY A 45 -27.31 -6.98 -3.81
N ARG A 46 -26.83 -8.10 -3.26
CA ARG A 46 -27.62 -9.32 -3.00
C ARG A 46 -28.61 -9.16 -1.84
N LYS A 47 -28.31 -8.25 -0.90
CA LYS A 47 -29.19 -7.90 0.23
C LYS A 47 -29.25 -6.39 0.42
N GLY A 48 -30.41 -5.89 0.84
CA GLY A 48 -30.57 -4.51 1.27
C GLY A 48 -30.07 -4.27 2.70
N LEU A 49 -29.65 -3.04 2.99
CA LEU A 49 -29.32 -2.63 4.36
C LEU A 49 -30.61 -2.47 5.17
N PRO A 50 -30.75 -3.12 6.35
CA PRO A 50 -31.90 -2.93 7.21
C PRO A 50 -32.01 -1.46 7.67
N PRO A 51 -33.21 -0.88 7.74
CA PRO A 51 -33.39 0.53 8.11
C PRO A 51 -32.77 0.89 9.46
N ALA A 52 -32.79 -0.06 10.42
CA ALA A 52 -32.20 0.12 11.74
C ALA A 52 -30.67 0.36 11.72
N LEU A 53 -29.97 -0.06 10.66
CA LEU A 53 -28.52 0.12 10.52
C LEU A 53 -28.17 1.37 9.72
N ALA A 54 -29.15 2.01 9.06
CA ALA A 54 -28.92 3.17 8.21
C ALA A 54 -28.30 4.36 8.97
N PRO A 55 -28.72 4.73 10.20
CA PRO A 55 -28.13 5.87 10.91
C PRO A 55 -26.63 5.70 11.20
N ARG A 56 -26.20 4.49 11.57
CA ARG A 56 -24.78 4.19 11.82
C ARG A 56 -23.93 4.32 10.57
N LEU A 57 -24.43 3.81 9.43
CA LEU A 57 -23.74 3.94 8.15
C LEU A 57 -23.74 5.39 7.67
N LEU A 58 -24.84 6.12 7.88
CA LEU A 58 -24.96 7.54 7.51
C LEU A 58 -23.92 8.38 8.27
N GLY A 59 -23.73 8.11 9.57
CA GLY A 59 -22.68 8.76 10.37
C GLY A 59 -21.29 8.59 9.77
N LEU A 60 -20.95 7.38 9.30
CA LEU A 60 -19.68 7.13 8.62
C LEU A 60 -19.64 7.76 7.22
N SER A 61 -20.75 7.80 6.48
CA SER A 61 -20.77 8.37 5.14
C SER A 61 -20.58 9.90 5.14
N HIS A 62 -21.01 10.59 6.19
CA HIS A 62 -20.77 12.03 6.33
C HIS A 62 -19.27 12.37 6.43
N LEU A 63 -18.46 11.43 6.90
CA LEU A 63 -17.01 11.56 6.99
C LEU A 63 -16.28 11.25 5.68
N LEU A 64 -17.00 10.85 4.62
CA LEU A 64 -16.43 10.66 3.28
C LEU A 64 -16.11 12.01 2.63
N PRO A 65 -15.17 12.05 1.68
CA PRO A 65 -14.92 13.25 0.89
C PRO A 65 -16.13 13.60 0.00
N PRO A 66 -16.22 14.87 -0.43
CA PRO A 66 -17.18 15.28 -1.45
C PRO A 66 -17.07 14.41 -2.72
N PRO A 67 -18.18 14.08 -3.40
CA PRO A 67 -19.54 14.59 -3.19
C PRO A 67 -20.37 13.80 -2.17
N LEU A 68 -19.84 12.69 -1.62
CA LEU A 68 -20.62 11.77 -0.80
C LEU A 68 -20.73 12.21 0.67
N GLY A 69 -19.81 13.03 1.13
CA GLY A 69 -19.80 13.60 2.48
C GLY A 69 -19.08 14.94 2.56
N GLN A 70 -18.66 15.31 3.76
CA GLN A 70 -17.99 16.57 4.09
C GLN A 70 -16.59 16.35 4.72
N GLY A 71 -16.10 15.11 4.70
CA GLY A 71 -14.82 14.75 5.29
C GLY A 71 -13.62 15.16 4.43
N ALA A 72 -12.43 15.04 5.02
CA ALA A 72 -11.19 15.29 4.32
C ALA A 72 -10.92 14.20 3.27
N ALA A 73 -10.30 14.61 2.16
CA ALA A 73 -9.81 13.65 1.18
C ALA A 73 -8.73 12.75 1.78
N THR A 74 -8.68 11.51 1.32
CA THR A 74 -7.58 10.60 1.64
C THR A 74 -6.27 11.25 1.17
N PRO A 75 -5.22 11.29 2.02
CA PRO A 75 -3.93 11.80 1.61
C PRO A 75 -3.44 11.02 0.38
N PRO A 76 -2.69 11.67 -0.52
CA PRO A 76 -2.15 10.98 -1.69
C PRO A 76 -1.36 9.76 -1.22
N GLU A 77 -1.56 8.62 -1.89
CA GLU A 77 -0.79 7.42 -1.58
C GLU A 77 0.71 7.76 -1.60
N PRO A 78 1.48 7.33 -0.58
CA PRO A 78 2.91 7.54 -0.59
C PRO A 78 3.47 6.96 -1.89
N VAL A 79 4.31 7.73 -2.58
CA VAL A 79 4.89 7.32 -3.85
C VAL A 79 5.61 5.99 -3.64
N ILE A 80 4.98 4.92 -4.12
CA ILE A 80 5.58 3.59 -4.12
C ILE A 80 6.82 3.74 -4.98
N TYR A 81 8.00 3.49 -4.40
CA TYR A 81 9.26 3.52 -5.14
C TYR A 81 9.10 2.64 -6.36
N ALA A 82 9.03 3.28 -7.53
CA ALA A 82 8.82 2.58 -8.77
C ALA A 82 10.12 1.81 -9.03
N PRO A 83 10.10 0.46 -9.02
CA PRO A 83 11.30 -0.30 -9.24
C PRO A 83 11.92 0.12 -10.58
N LEU A 84 11.16 0.35 -11.64
CA LEU A 84 11.76 0.70 -12.93
C LEU A 84 12.27 2.15 -13.03
N GLN A 85 12.18 2.97 -11.98
CA GLN A 85 12.74 4.31 -12.00
C GLN A 85 14.27 4.23 -11.87
N PRO A 86 15.02 4.94 -12.74
CA PRO A 86 16.47 4.98 -12.64
C PRO A 86 16.87 5.59 -11.30
N LEU A 87 17.74 4.89 -10.57
CA LEU A 87 18.38 5.48 -9.40
C LEU A 87 19.30 6.62 -9.83
N PRO A 88 19.54 7.60 -8.95
CA PRO A 88 20.66 8.52 -9.15
C PRO A 88 21.93 7.69 -9.35
N PRO A 89 22.78 8.06 -10.32
CA PRO A 89 24.01 7.32 -10.59
C PRO A 89 24.83 7.24 -9.31
N PRO A 90 25.42 6.08 -9.00
CA PRO A 90 26.29 5.95 -7.82
C PRO A 90 27.40 7.01 -7.91
N GLU A 91 27.63 7.70 -6.80
CA GLU A 91 28.81 8.54 -6.63
C GLU A 91 30.04 7.68 -6.95
N ALA A 92 30.90 8.16 -7.85
CA ALA A 92 32.03 7.39 -8.34
C ALA A 92 33.01 7.10 -7.19
N LEU A 93 32.85 5.93 -6.56
CA LEU A 93 33.87 5.37 -5.69
C LEU A 93 35.08 5.09 -6.56
N GLY A 94 36.22 5.65 -6.15
CA GLY A 94 37.44 5.79 -6.94
C GLY A 94 37.77 4.61 -7.86
N THR A 95 38.23 4.96 -9.07
CA THR A 95 38.75 4.06 -10.10
C THR A 95 39.88 3.20 -9.55
N ALA A 96 39.55 1.97 -9.12
CA ALA A 96 40.55 0.94 -8.92
C ALA A 96 41.12 0.54 -10.30
N PRO A 97 42.44 0.33 -10.44
CA PRO A 97 43.04 -0.06 -11.70
C PRO A 97 42.55 -1.45 -12.10
N ILE A 98 41.79 -1.51 -13.20
CA ILE A 98 41.31 -2.75 -13.81
C ILE A 98 42.49 -3.38 -14.57
N GLY A 99 42.86 -4.61 -14.21
CA GLY A 99 43.82 -5.40 -14.98
C GLY A 99 43.32 -5.64 -16.41
N THR A 100 44.21 -5.55 -17.39
CA THR A 100 43.93 -5.39 -18.83
C THR A 100 43.42 -6.63 -19.57
N ALA A 101 43.04 -7.71 -18.89
CA ALA A 101 42.50 -8.90 -19.55
C ALA A 101 40.97 -8.85 -19.56
N LEU A 102 40.37 -8.70 -20.75
CA LEU A 102 38.91 -8.82 -20.88
C LEU A 102 38.47 -10.24 -20.45
N PRO A 103 37.49 -10.36 -19.53
CA PRO A 103 36.93 -11.65 -19.18
C PRO A 103 36.20 -12.26 -20.39
N ALA A 104 36.21 -13.59 -20.49
CA ALA A 104 35.46 -14.30 -21.54
C ALA A 104 33.96 -13.92 -21.52
N PRO A 105 33.29 -13.86 -22.68
CA PRO A 105 31.93 -13.32 -22.80
C PRO A 105 30.86 -14.19 -22.11
N GLU A 106 31.04 -15.51 -22.08
CA GLU A 106 30.04 -16.44 -21.53
C GLU A 106 29.81 -16.26 -20.01
N PRO A 107 30.86 -16.17 -19.16
CA PRO A 107 30.72 -15.77 -17.76
C PRO A 107 29.94 -14.46 -17.54
N LEU A 108 30.14 -13.44 -18.40
CA LEU A 108 29.43 -12.16 -18.31
C LEU A 108 27.94 -12.34 -18.62
N HIS A 109 27.60 -13.05 -19.69
CA HIS A 109 26.21 -13.34 -20.06
C HIS A 109 25.48 -14.12 -18.97
N ARG A 110 26.14 -15.13 -18.37
CA ARG A 110 25.58 -15.89 -17.27
C ARG A 110 25.30 -15.00 -16.06
N ARG A 111 26.27 -14.16 -15.68
CA ARG A 111 26.11 -13.22 -14.57
C ARG A 111 24.98 -12.22 -14.83
N LEU A 112 24.87 -11.68 -16.03
CA LEU A 112 23.79 -10.76 -16.40
C LEU A 112 22.43 -11.44 -16.28
N ARG A 113 22.30 -12.69 -16.74
CA ARG A 113 21.07 -13.48 -16.59
C ARG A 113 20.71 -13.68 -15.12
N ASP A 114 21.69 -14.04 -14.29
CA ASP A 114 21.49 -14.23 -12.84
C ASP A 114 21.07 -12.92 -12.15
N CYS A 115 21.69 -11.78 -12.49
CA CYS A 115 21.31 -10.46 -11.98
C CYS A 115 19.87 -10.10 -12.36
N ARG A 116 19.46 -10.34 -13.61
CA ARG A 116 18.09 -10.09 -14.09
C ARG A 116 17.06 -10.94 -13.37
N LEU A 117 17.35 -12.23 -13.13
CA LEU A 117 16.45 -13.11 -12.37
C LEU A 117 16.28 -12.61 -10.93
N ARG A 118 17.39 -12.30 -10.25
CA ARG A 118 17.36 -11.76 -8.88
C ARG A 118 16.63 -10.43 -8.79
N LEU A 119 16.76 -9.57 -9.81
CA LEU A 119 16.02 -8.30 -9.89
C LEU A 119 14.52 -8.52 -9.93
N LEU A 120 14.05 -9.49 -10.71
CA LEU A 120 12.63 -9.81 -10.80
C LEU A 120 12.09 -10.28 -9.44
N GLU A 121 12.76 -11.25 -8.81
CA GLU A 121 12.35 -11.82 -7.53
C GLU A 121 12.35 -10.76 -6.40
N GLN A 122 13.46 -10.03 -6.26
CA GLN A 122 13.59 -9.01 -5.21
C GLN A 122 12.69 -7.80 -5.47
N GLY A 123 12.49 -7.43 -6.74
CA GLY A 123 11.58 -6.37 -7.14
C GLY A 123 10.12 -6.70 -6.80
N GLN A 124 9.66 -7.93 -7.06
CA GLN A 124 8.32 -8.38 -6.68
C GLN A 124 8.14 -8.37 -5.16
N ARG A 125 9.13 -8.88 -4.40
CA ARG A 125 9.09 -8.85 -2.94
C ARG A 125 9.02 -7.42 -2.40
N LEU A 126 9.78 -6.50 -2.98
CA LEU A 126 9.76 -5.09 -2.58
C LEU A 126 8.38 -4.46 -2.81
N ALA A 127 7.80 -4.69 -3.99
CA ALA A 127 6.46 -4.19 -4.33
C ALA A 127 5.39 -4.71 -3.36
N GLN A 128 5.43 -6.00 -3.00
CA GLN A 128 4.52 -6.58 -2.01
C GLN A 128 4.66 -5.93 -0.63
N GLN A 129 5.91 -5.72 -0.16
CA GLN A 129 6.15 -5.07 1.13
C GLN A 129 5.70 -3.61 1.14
N GLN A 130 5.85 -2.90 0.01
CA GLN A 130 5.39 -1.52 -0.13
C GLN A 130 3.88 -1.42 -0.17
N ALA A 131 3.20 -2.30 -0.92
CA ALA A 131 1.74 -2.36 -0.95
C ALA A 131 1.17 -2.64 0.45
N ARG A 132 1.77 -3.57 1.21
CA ARG A 132 1.38 -3.82 2.60
C ARG A 132 1.58 -2.58 3.49
N ALA A 133 2.72 -1.90 3.36
CA ALA A 133 2.99 -0.69 4.14
C ALA A 133 2.01 0.45 3.80
N ALA A 134 1.68 0.65 2.52
CA ALA A 134 0.69 1.63 2.08
C ALA A 134 -0.71 1.31 2.64
N ALA A 135 -1.12 0.03 2.59
CA ALA A 135 -2.40 -0.40 3.15
C ALA A 135 -2.49 -0.16 4.68
N LEU A 136 -1.39 -0.40 5.42
CA LEU A 136 -1.33 -0.11 6.85
C LEU A 136 -1.35 1.40 7.13
N ALA A 137 -0.61 2.20 6.37
CA ALA A 137 -0.63 3.66 6.50
C ALA A 137 -2.03 4.23 6.24
N HIS A 138 -2.72 3.72 5.22
CA HIS A 138 -4.12 4.08 4.92
C HIS A 138 -5.06 3.73 6.07
N ARG A 139 -4.90 2.56 6.69
CA ARG A 139 -5.67 2.16 7.88
C ARG A 139 -5.40 3.03 9.10
N HIS A 140 -4.14 3.38 9.35
CA HIS A 140 -3.78 4.32 10.42
C HIS A 140 -4.43 5.69 10.21
N TRP A 141 -4.35 6.20 8.98
CA TRP A 141 -5.03 7.45 8.62
C TRP A 141 -6.55 7.35 8.83
N GLY A 142 -7.18 6.28 8.36
CA GLY A 142 -8.60 6.05 8.54
C GLY A 142 -9.03 6.01 10.01
N LEU A 143 -8.24 5.35 10.87
CA LEU A 143 -8.48 5.32 12.32
C LEU A 143 -8.37 6.71 12.94
N VAL A 144 -7.37 7.51 12.58
CA VAL A 144 -7.21 8.89 13.07
C VAL A 144 -8.42 9.73 12.70
N GLN A 145 -8.91 9.60 11.46
CA GLN A 145 -10.10 10.31 11.00
C GLN A 145 -11.37 9.92 11.77
N LEU A 146 -11.53 8.61 12.05
CA LEU A 146 -12.65 8.12 12.84
C LEU A 146 -12.56 8.58 14.31
N GLN A 147 -11.37 8.65 14.89
CA GLN A 147 -11.16 9.15 16.24
C GLN A 147 -11.42 10.66 16.36
N ALA A 148 -11.15 11.43 15.30
CA ALA A 148 -11.43 12.86 15.24
C ALA A 148 -12.91 13.18 14.95
N ALA A 149 -13.72 12.18 14.57
CA ALA A 149 -15.11 12.36 14.23
C ALA A 149 -15.97 12.74 15.46
N PRO A 150 -17.04 13.52 15.29
CA PRO A 150 -17.98 13.81 16.38
C PRO A 150 -18.56 12.53 16.97
N THR A 151 -18.49 12.40 18.29
CA THR A 151 -19.10 11.27 19.01
C THR A 151 -20.62 11.28 18.82
N PRO A 152 -21.26 10.11 18.61
CA PRO A 152 -22.73 10.02 18.56
C PRO A 152 -23.39 10.63 19.80
N ALA A 153 -24.52 11.33 19.61
CA ALA A 153 -25.23 12.00 20.70
C ALA A 153 -25.89 11.01 21.69
N GLU A 154 -26.33 9.84 21.21
CA GLU A 154 -26.93 8.82 22.07
C GLU A 154 -25.84 8.09 22.89
N PRO A 155 -25.96 8.00 24.22
CA PRO A 155 -24.88 7.49 25.07
C PRO A 155 -24.55 6.01 24.82
N LYS A 156 -25.55 5.19 24.47
CA LYS A 156 -25.32 3.77 24.13
C LYS A 156 -24.54 3.63 22.83
N GLU A 157 -24.87 4.44 21.83
CA GLU A 157 -24.16 4.49 20.55
C GLU A 157 -22.74 5.05 20.72
N ALA A 158 -22.56 6.07 21.56
CA ALA A 158 -21.25 6.61 21.89
C ALA A 158 -20.34 5.55 22.53
N ALA A 159 -20.84 4.81 23.52
CA ALA A 159 -20.09 3.72 24.16
C ALA A 159 -19.78 2.58 23.18
N HIS A 160 -20.74 2.24 22.33
CA HIS A 160 -20.54 1.24 21.27
C HIS A 160 -19.45 1.67 20.27
N TYR A 161 -19.49 2.93 19.83
CA TYR A 161 -18.50 3.51 18.91
C TYR A 161 -17.10 3.54 19.53
N ALA A 162 -16.98 4.01 20.78
CA ALA A 162 -15.70 4.05 21.49
C ALA A 162 -15.08 2.66 21.65
N ARG A 163 -15.89 1.65 22.01
CA ARG A 163 -15.44 0.25 22.09
C ARG A 163 -14.94 -0.25 20.74
N TRP A 164 -15.70 0.01 19.68
CA TRP A 164 -15.31 -0.38 18.32
C TRP A 164 -13.99 0.27 17.88
N LEU A 165 -13.78 1.56 18.17
CA LEU A 165 -12.50 2.24 17.90
C LEU A 165 -11.34 1.61 18.67
N GLY A 166 -11.55 1.22 19.93
CA GLY A 166 -10.55 0.52 20.73
C GLY A 166 -10.17 -0.85 20.13
N GLU A 167 -11.15 -1.62 19.66
CA GLU A 167 -10.91 -2.88 18.96
C GLU A 167 -10.15 -2.66 17.64
N LEU A 168 -10.50 -1.63 16.87
CA LEU A 168 -9.79 -1.29 15.64
C LEU A 168 -8.34 -0.93 15.89
N ALA A 169 -8.07 -0.12 16.92
CA ALA A 169 -6.72 0.25 17.31
C ALA A 169 -5.90 -0.99 17.72
N THR A 170 -6.54 -1.93 18.43
CA THR A 170 -5.91 -3.19 18.84
C THR A 170 -5.60 -4.09 17.63
N ASP A 171 -6.56 -4.27 16.72
CA ASP A 171 -6.35 -5.02 15.48
C ASP A 171 -5.18 -4.44 14.67
N LEU A 172 -5.11 -3.11 14.57
CA LEU A 172 -4.07 -2.42 13.81
C LEU A 172 -2.69 -2.53 14.45
N ALA A 173 -2.60 -2.41 15.77
CA ALA A 173 -1.36 -2.61 16.52
C ALA A 173 -0.82 -4.05 16.37
N ASN A 174 -1.71 -5.05 16.28
CA ASN A 174 -1.32 -6.43 16.02
C ASN A 174 -0.83 -6.66 14.58
N ASP A 175 -1.45 -5.99 13.60
CA ASP A 175 -1.07 -6.09 12.18
C ASP A 175 0.29 -5.42 11.87
N ASP A 176 0.69 -4.44 12.69
CA ASP A 176 1.93 -3.65 12.59
C ASP A 176 2.75 -3.67 13.90
N SER A 177 3.08 -4.87 14.38
CA SER A 177 3.74 -5.05 15.67
C SER A 177 5.21 -4.57 15.74
N ASP A 178 5.89 -4.44 14.61
CA ASP A 178 7.27 -3.90 14.50
C ASP A 178 7.41 -3.00 13.25
N PRO A 179 6.90 -1.76 13.32
CA PRO A 179 6.92 -0.85 12.17
C PRO A 179 8.34 -0.43 11.78
N ALA A 180 9.23 -0.28 12.77
CA ALA A 180 10.61 0.15 12.56
C ALA A 180 11.44 -0.94 11.88
N GLY A 181 11.36 -2.19 12.35
CA GLY A 181 12.04 -3.32 11.72
C GLY A 181 11.50 -3.59 10.31
N ALA A 182 10.17 -3.48 10.12
CA ALA A 182 9.56 -3.60 8.79
C ALA A 182 10.05 -2.50 7.82
N ALA A 183 10.20 -1.26 8.28
CA ALA A 183 10.75 -0.16 7.48
C ALA A 183 12.22 -0.41 7.12
N ALA A 184 13.07 -0.77 8.09
CA ALA A 184 14.47 -1.08 7.85
C ALA A 184 14.65 -2.22 6.85
N ALA A 185 13.86 -3.30 6.97
CA ALA A 185 13.89 -4.43 6.04
C ALA A 185 13.51 -4.01 4.61
N ARG A 186 12.51 -3.13 4.44
CA ARG A 186 12.15 -2.57 3.13
C ARG A 186 13.26 -1.72 2.53
N HIS A 187 13.88 -0.84 3.31
CA HIS A 187 14.99 0.00 2.84
C HIS A 187 16.20 -0.84 2.42
N LEU A 188 16.55 -1.88 3.18
CA LEU A 188 17.62 -2.80 2.83
C LEU A 188 17.31 -3.55 1.52
N LEU A 189 16.07 -4.00 1.33
CA LEU A 189 15.66 -4.66 0.10
C LEU A 189 15.70 -3.69 -1.10
N ALA A 190 15.26 -2.45 -0.92
CA ALA A 190 15.35 -1.41 -1.94
C ALA A 190 16.82 -1.14 -2.34
N ALA A 191 17.74 -1.07 -1.38
CA ALA A 191 19.17 -0.92 -1.64
C ALA A 191 19.77 -2.11 -2.40
N ARG A 192 19.35 -3.35 -2.10
CA ARG A 192 19.77 -4.55 -2.84
C ARG A 192 19.28 -4.53 -4.29
N VAL A 193 18.00 -4.18 -4.50
CA VAL A 193 17.42 -4.02 -5.84
C VAL A 193 18.18 -2.94 -6.63
N ALA A 194 18.52 -1.83 -5.99
CA ALA A 194 19.33 -0.77 -6.59
C ALA A 194 20.71 -1.25 -7.03
N GLY A 195 21.43 -1.95 -6.14
CA GLY A 195 22.76 -2.50 -6.44
C GLY A 195 22.74 -3.49 -7.60
N LEU A 196 21.75 -4.38 -7.65
CA LEU A 196 21.60 -5.33 -8.76
C LEU A 196 21.33 -4.64 -10.11
N ARG A 197 20.65 -3.49 -10.12
CA ARG A 197 20.46 -2.71 -11.36
C ARG A 197 21.73 -2.04 -11.83
N ALA A 198 22.46 -1.44 -10.90
CA ALA A 198 23.75 -0.83 -11.22
C ALA A 198 24.71 -1.90 -11.79
N GLU A 199 24.73 -3.09 -11.20
CA GLU A 199 25.52 -4.22 -11.71
C GLU A 199 25.05 -4.68 -13.10
N ALA A 200 23.74 -4.84 -13.32
CA ALA A 200 23.21 -5.24 -14.62
C ALA A 200 23.56 -4.21 -15.71
N ALA A 201 23.39 -2.92 -15.42
CA ALA A 201 23.75 -1.83 -16.35
C ALA A 201 25.26 -1.81 -16.65
N TRP A 202 26.10 -2.06 -15.65
CA TRP A 202 27.55 -2.17 -15.84
C TRP A 202 27.93 -3.38 -16.71
N LEU A 203 27.32 -4.54 -16.49
CA LEU A 203 27.55 -5.75 -17.31
C LEU A 203 27.08 -5.55 -18.76
N GLU A 204 25.96 -4.87 -18.97
CA GLU A 204 25.46 -4.52 -20.31
C GLU A 204 26.42 -3.56 -21.02
N ALA A 205 26.95 -2.56 -20.31
CA ALA A 205 27.95 -1.65 -20.85
C ALA A 205 29.24 -2.37 -21.25
N LEU A 206 29.71 -3.33 -20.44
CA LEU A 206 30.88 -4.15 -20.79
C LEU A 206 30.63 -5.05 -22.02
N GLY A 207 29.44 -5.66 -22.12
CA GLY A 207 29.08 -6.47 -23.28
C GLY A 207 28.92 -5.66 -24.57
N ALA A 208 28.59 -4.37 -24.47
CA ALA A 208 28.46 -3.48 -25.62
C ALA A 208 29.81 -3.01 -26.21
N VAL A 209 30.91 -3.11 -25.44
CA VAL A 209 32.26 -2.70 -25.86
C VAL A 209 32.91 -3.74 -26.80
N ASP A 210 32.33 -4.93 -26.95
CA ASP A 210 32.91 -6.04 -27.73
C ASP A 210 32.09 -6.43 -29.00
N PRO A 211 31.80 -5.53 -29.95
CA PRO A 211 30.98 -5.88 -31.12
C PRO A 211 31.74 -6.58 -32.26
N LYS A 212 33.09 -6.64 -32.24
CA LYS A 212 33.91 -7.31 -33.28
C LYS A 212 35.29 -7.71 -32.74
N SER A 213 35.51 -9.01 -32.58
CA SER A 213 36.81 -9.68 -32.73
C SER A 213 36.58 -11.03 -33.40
#